data_AF-A0A7C5WEP0-F1
#
_entry.id   AF-A0A7C5WEP0-F1
#
_cell.length_a   1.000
_cell.length_b   1.000
_cell.length_c   1.000
_cell.angle_alpha   90.00
_cell.angle_beta   90.00
_cell.angle_gamma   90.00
#
_symmetry.space_group_name_H-M   'P 1'
#
loop_
_entity.id
_entity.type
_entity.pdbx_description
1 polymer ?
#
loop_
_entity_poly.entity_id
_entity_poly.type
_entity_poly.pdbx_seq_one_letter_code
_entity_poly.pdbx_strand_id
1 'polypeptide(L)'
;MKKEDKERYSLTLEEGRITLRAYTFRAEKGSVLHSGIFSPELASSFVAAVVAVVVLIVFAFATKLRLYHYIIAALVFGIVIPLARLFIFKEPYLETMIDGDYITISLKRPLLGKSIRRTKKELKDLRIDYKRFEPENPDAIAFVEKIAAQHGTVIPGFGEVKEFYDLVLDFGDQKITVLTSEDKEDAENVMQKLMDYIK
;
A
#
# COMPACT_ATOMS: atom_id res chain seq x y z
N MET A 1 2.41 -21.42 6.99
CA MET A 1 1.22 -20.62 6.65
C MET A 1 1.53 -19.89 5.36
N LYS A 2 1.00 -20.35 4.23
CA LYS A 2 1.22 -19.68 2.93
C LYS A 2 0.66 -18.27 3.05
N LYS A 3 1.48 -17.23 2.87
CA LYS A 3 0.95 -15.91 2.54
C LYS A 3 0.16 -16.12 1.26
N GLU A 4 -1.16 -16.04 1.34
CA GLU A 4 -1.96 -15.78 0.14
C GLU A 4 -1.42 -14.48 -0.43
N ASP A 5 -0.71 -14.58 -1.55
CA ASP A 5 -0.33 -13.44 -2.36
C ASP A 5 -1.64 -12.73 -2.73
N LYS A 6 -2.04 -11.75 -1.92
CA LYS A 6 -3.02 -10.75 -2.34
C LYS A 6 -2.50 -10.22 -3.65
N GLU A 7 -3.23 -10.47 -4.73
CA GLU A 7 -2.92 -9.95 -6.06
C GLU A 7 -2.58 -8.46 -5.91
N ARG A 8 -1.29 -8.11 -6.08
CA ARG A 8 -0.75 -6.77 -5.81
C ARG A 8 -1.33 -5.71 -6.74
N TYR A 9 -2.04 -6.17 -7.75
CA TYR A 9 -2.87 -5.39 -8.64
C TYR A 9 -4.12 -6.20 -9.05
N SER A 10 -5.13 -5.52 -9.54
CA SER A 10 -6.26 -6.13 -10.25
C SER A 10 -6.45 -5.43 -11.58
N LEU A 11 -6.70 -6.21 -12.63
CA LEU A 11 -6.96 -5.71 -13.97
C LEU A 11 -8.36 -6.16 -14.39
N THR A 12 -9.24 -5.20 -14.66
CA THR A 12 -10.62 -5.47 -15.07
C THR A 12 -10.84 -4.88 -16.46
N LEU A 13 -11.28 -5.72 -17.40
CA LEU A 13 -11.78 -5.29 -18.70
C LEU A 13 -13.32 -5.31 -18.65
N GLU A 14 -13.92 -4.14 -18.84
CA GLU A 14 -15.36 -3.96 -19.07
C GLU A 14 -15.53 -3.45 -20.50
N GLU A 15 -16.72 -3.60 -21.11
CA GLU A 15 -16.97 -3.23 -22.50
C GLU A 15 -16.51 -1.79 -22.80
N GLY A 16 -15.40 -1.65 -23.55
CA GLY A 16 -14.86 -0.35 -23.91
C GLY A 16 -14.10 0.38 -22.79
N ARG A 17 -13.64 -0.32 -21.73
CA ARG A 17 -12.80 0.26 -20.68
C ARG A 17 -11.86 -0.77 -20.03
N ILE A 18 -10.60 -0.39 -19.81
CA ILE A 18 -9.65 -1.16 -18.98
C ILE A 18 -9.33 -0.39 -17.69
N THR A 19 -9.40 -1.08 -16.55
CA THR A 19 -9.08 -0.51 -15.24
C THR A 19 -8.01 -1.35 -14.57
N LEU A 20 -6.84 -0.76 -14.35
CA LEU A 20 -5.75 -1.30 -13.54
C LEU A 20 -5.80 -0.66 -12.15
N ARG A 21 -5.99 -1.46 -11.10
CA ARG A 21 -5.81 -1.02 -9.72
C ARG A 21 -4.54 -1.64 -9.17
N ALA A 22 -3.52 -0.83 -8.92
CA ALA A 22 -2.26 -1.28 -8.34
C ALA A 22 -2.14 -0.80 -6.89
N TYR A 23 -1.88 -1.73 -5.96
CA TYR A 23 -1.55 -1.41 -4.57
C TYR A 23 -0.04 -1.17 -4.41
N THR A 24 0.76 -1.66 -5.35
CA THR A 24 2.20 -1.40 -5.49
C THR A 24 2.44 -0.47 -6.68
N PHE A 25 2.52 0.83 -6.43
CA PHE A 25 2.80 1.86 -7.45
C PHE A 25 3.98 2.78 -7.05
N ARG A 26 4.63 2.47 -5.92
CA ARG A 26 5.84 3.12 -5.44
C ARG A 26 6.89 2.07 -5.13
N ALA A 27 7.98 2.08 -5.88
CA ALA A 27 9.23 1.43 -5.49
C ALA A 27 9.92 2.28 -4.39
N GLU A 28 9.38 2.27 -3.17
CA GLU A 28 10.07 2.80 -2.00
C GLU A 28 10.93 1.70 -1.36
N LYS A 29 12.14 2.04 -0.88
CA LYS A 29 12.93 1.17 0.02
C LYS A 29 12.10 0.96 1.30
N GLY A 30 11.21 -0.04 1.28
CA GLY A 30 10.50 -0.46 2.48
C GLY A 30 11.52 -0.92 3.50
N SER A 31 11.75 -0.11 4.53
CA SER A 31 12.57 -0.53 5.66
C SER A 31 11.89 -1.72 6.31
N VAL A 32 12.54 -2.89 6.24
CA VAL A 32 12.03 -4.15 6.80
C VAL A 32 11.74 -4.01 8.30
N LEU A 33 12.50 -3.14 8.98
CA LEU A 33 12.30 -2.75 10.37
C LEU A 33 10.95 -2.01 10.59
N HIS A 34 10.50 -1.21 9.64
CA HIS A 34 9.23 -0.48 9.75
C HIS A 34 8.02 -1.34 9.36
N SER A 35 8.13 -2.16 8.31
CA SER A 35 7.02 -3.03 7.86
C SER A 35 6.74 -4.18 8.83
N GLY A 36 7.74 -4.62 9.60
CA GLY A 36 7.58 -5.71 10.57
C GLY A 36 6.89 -5.30 11.88
N ILE A 37 6.96 -4.02 12.27
CA ILE A 37 6.46 -3.52 13.57
C ILE A 37 5.21 -2.65 13.41
N PHE A 38 5.12 -1.83 12.35
CA PHE A 38 3.98 -0.95 12.12
C PHE A 38 3.02 -1.54 11.10
N SER A 39 2.04 -2.30 11.57
CA SER A 39 0.91 -2.71 10.74
C SER A 39 -0.29 -1.76 10.92
N PRO A 40 -1.10 -1.56 9.88
CA PRO A 40 -2.36 -0.82 9.99
C PRO A 40 -3.30 -1.36 11.08
N GLU A 41 -3.27 -2.66 11.37
CA GLU A 41 -4.03 -3.30 12.43
C GLU A 41 -3.57 -2.84 13.82
N LEU A 42 -2.24 -2.77 14.01
CA LEU A 42 -1.65 -2.25 15.24
C LEU A 42 -1.97 -0.75 15.40
N ALA A 43 -1.84 0.03 14.33
CA ALA A 43 -2.19 1.46 14.36
C ALA A 43 -3.69 1.69 14.66
N SER A 44 -4.58 0.88 14.08
CA SER A 44 -6.01 0.90 14.36
C SER A 44 -6.31 0.59 15.83
N SER A 45 -5.57 -0.36 16.42
CA SER A 45 -5.69 -0.73 17.83
C SER A 45 -5.27 0.41 18.76
N PHE A 46 -4.20 1.14 18.42
CA PHE A 46 -3.80 2.33 19.18
C PHE A 46 -4.86 3.44 19.13
N VAL A 47 -5.41 3.73 17.95
CA VAL A 47 -6.50 4.71 17.81
C VAL A 47 -7.71 4.30 18.63
N ALA A 48 -8.13 3.04 18.56
CA ALA A 48 -9.23 2.52 19.35
C ALA A 48 -8.98 2.64 20.87
N ALA A 49 -7.76 2.36 21.33
CA ALA A 49 -7.38 2.51 22.74
C ALA A 49 -7.51 3.97 23.21
N VAL A 50 -7.00 4.92 22.42
CA VAL A 50 -7.11 6.35 22.72
C VAL A 50 -8.58 6.78 22.80
N VAL A 51 -9.41 6.38 21.83
CA VAL A 51 -10.85 6.71 21.84
C VAL A 51 -11.55 6.12 23.07
N ALA A 52 -11.28 4.87 23.42
CA ALA A 52 -11.85 4.23 24.61
C ALA A 52 -11.44 4.95 25.91
N VAL A 53 -10.18 5.38 26.02
CA VAL A 53 -9.70 6.18 27.16
C VAL A 53 -10.39 7.54 27.22
N VAL A 54 -10.54 8.24 26.09
CA VAL A 54 -11.26 9.53 26.04
C VAL A 54 -12.70 9.36 26.51
N VAL A 55 -13.39 8.29 26.10
CA VAL A 55 -14.74 7.98 26.57
C VAL A 55 -14.79 7.78 28.08
N LEU A 56 -13.83 7.04 28.65
CA LEU A 56 -13.75 6.85 30.10
C LEU A 56 -13.44 8.16 30.84
N ILE A 57 -12.60 9.03 30.28
CA ILE A 57 -12.31 10.35 30.85
C ILE A 57 -13.59 11.19 30.90
N VAL A 58 -14.35 11.24 29.81
CA VAL A 58 -15.63 11.96 29.74
C VAL A 58 -16.60 11.45 30.80
N PHE A 59 -16.71 10.12 30.95
CA PHE A 59 -17.54 9.53 32.00
C PHE A 59 -17.03 9.84 33.40
N ALA A 60 -15.72 9.83 33.64
CA ALA A 60 -15.14 10.16 34.94
C ALA A 60 -15.43 11.61 35.38
N PHE A 61 -15.52 12.54 34.43
CA PHE A 61 -15.91 13.93 34.71
C PHE A 61 -17.42 14.09 34.94
N ALA A 62 -18.26 13.31 34.26
CA ALA A 62 -19.71 13.45 34.33
C ALA A 62 -20.36 12.64 35.48
N THR A 63 -19.81 11.47 35.80
CA THR A 63 -20.41 10.51 36.74
C THR A 63 -19.34 9.73 37.50
N LYS A 64 -19.73 9.07 38.61
CA LYS A 64 -18.84 8.09 39.24
C LYS A 64 -18.72 6.86 38.34
N LEU A 65 -17.49 6.50 38.01
CA LEU A 65 -17.18 5.30 37.25
C LEU A 65 -17.77 4.05 37.94
N ARG A 66 -18.40 3.21 37.13
CA ARG A 66 -19.10 1.99 37.50
C ARG A 66 -18.83 0.96 36.41
N LEU A 67 -19.05 -0.32 36.71
CA LEU A 67 -18.73 -1.43 35.80
C LEU A 67 -19.24 -1.21 34.36
N TYR A 68 -20.46 -0.68 34.18
CA TYR A 68 -21.03 -0.47 32.85
C TYR A 68 -20.24 0.53 31.98
N HIS A 69 -19.54 1.51 32.57
CA HIS A 69 -18.71 2.45 31.80
C HIS A 69 -17.51 1.74 31.16
N TYR A 70 -16.91 0.77 31.85
CA TYR A 70 -15.83 -0.05 31.30
C TYR A 70 -16.33 -1.00 30.20
N ILE A 71 -17.55 -1.54 30.36
CA ILE A 71 -18.21 -2.34 29.31
C ILE A 71 -18.44 -1.48 28.07
N ILE A 72 -18.94 -0.24 28.23
CA ILE A 72 -19.13 0.70 27.12
C ILE A 72 -17.79 1.00 26.44
N ALA A 73 -16.73 1.28 27.20
CA ALA A 73 -15.40 1.55 26.63
C ALA A 73 -14.83 0.35 25.87
N ALA A 74 -15.03 -0.88 26.35
CA ALA A 74 -14.64 -2.10 25.64
C ALA A 74 -15.42 -2.29 24.33
N LEU A 75 -16.73 -1.99 24.33
CA LEU A 75 -17.55 -2.01 23.11
C LEU A 75 -17.07 -0.95 22.10
N VAL A 76 -16.81 0.27 22.56
CA VAL A 76 -16.26 1.34 21.72
C VAL A 76 -14.93 0.90 21.12
N PHE A 77 -14.02 0.33 21.92
CA PHE A 77 -12.76 -0.20 21.42
C PHE A 77 -12.97 -1.23 20.30
N GLY A 78 -13.86 -2.20 20.51
CA GLY A 78 -14.17 -3.24 19.51
C GLY A 78 -14.76 -2.69 18.21
N ILE A 79 -15.57 -1.62 18.28
CA ILE A 79 -16.18 -0.98 17.10
C ILE A 79 -15.18 -0.05 16.38
N VAL A 80 -14.33 0.65 17.12
CA VAL A 80 -13.40 1.62 16.53
C VAL A 80 -12.28 0.94 15.76
N ILE A 81 -11.82 -0.26 16.15
CA ILE A 81 -10.80 -1.00 15.39
C ILE A 81 -11.18 -1.19 13.90
N PRO A 82 -12.31 -1.83 13.56
CA PRO A 82 -12.68 -2.03 12.16
C PRO A 82 -12.97 -0.71 11.45
N LEU A 83 -13.56 0.28 12.14
CA LEU A 83 -13.80 1.61 11.56
C LEU A 83 -12.48 2.32 11.23
N ALA A 84 -11.50 2.32 12.14
CA ALA A 84 -10.19 2.91 11.91
C ALA A 84 -9.49 2.21 10.75
N ARG A 85 -9.56 0.87 10.66
CA ARG A 85 -8.96 0.13 9.54
C ARG A 85 -9.61 0.47 8.20
N LEU A 86 -10.94 0.61 8.17
CA LEU A 86 -11.69 0.87 6.94
C LEU A 86 -11.60 2.32 6.46
N PHE A 87 -11.57 3.29 7.39
CA PHE A 87 -11.69 4.71 7.05
C PHE A 87 -10.39 5.50 7.21
N ILE A 88 -9.55 5.17 8.20
CA ILE A 88 -8.32 5.93 8.50
C ILE A 88 -7.11 5.26 7.85
N PHE A 89 -7.00 3.94 8.03
CA PHE A 89 -5.85 3.16 7.58
C PHE A 89 -6.16 2.29 6.35
N LYS A 90 -7.07 2.75 5.47
CA LYS A 90 -7.30 2.11 4.18
C LYS A 90 -6.04 2.22 3.33
N GLU A 91 -5.59 1.10 2.80
CA GLU A 91 -4.39 1.04 1.96
C GLU A 91 -4.60 1.89 0.70
N PRO A 92 -3.68 2.83 0.41
CA PRO A 92 -3.76 3.62 -0.80
C PRO A 92 -3.54 2.72 -2.02
N TYR A 93 -4.28 2.95 -3.08
CA TYR A 93 -4.07 2.29 -4.36
C TYR A 93 -4.15 3.30 -5.50
N LEU A 94 -3.44 2.99 -6.57
CA LEU A 94 -3.48 3.76 -7.80
C LEU A 94 -4.42 3.07 -8.77
N GLU A 95 -5.42 3.81 -9.24
CA GLU A 95 -6.38 3.35 -10.23
C GLU A 95 -6.08 4.04 -11.56
N THR A 96 -5.59 3.27 -12.52
CA THR A 96 -5.36 3.71 -13.90
C THR A 96 -6.49 3.18 -14.75
N MET A 97 -7.28 4.10 -15.29
CA MET A 97 -8.46 3.82 -16.10
C MET A 97 -8.23 4.35 -17.50
N ILE A 98 -8.41 3.51 -18.51
CA ILE A 98 -8.37 3.91 -19.91
C ILE A 98 -9.77 3.69 -20.49
N ASP A 99 -10.39 4.78 -20.93
CA ASP A 99 -11.76 4.83 -21.44
C ASP A 99 -11.80 5.71 -22.70
N GLY A 100 -12.14 5.12 -23.83
CA GLY A 100 -12.15 5.78 -25.13
C GLY A 100 -10.82 6.46 -25.45
N ASP A 101 -10.82 7.79 -25.49
CA ASP A 101 -9.66 8.64 -25.82
C ASP A 101 -8.90 9.16 -24.59
N TYR A 102 -9.31 8.79 -23.37
CA TYR A 102 -8.76 9.35 -22.12
C TYR A 102 -8.08 8.29 -21.25
N ILE A 103 -7.01 8.71 -20.57
CA ILE A 103 -6.32 7.97 -19.52
C ILE A 103 -6.50 8.75 -18.22
N THR A 104 -7.16 8.15 -17.24
CA THR A 104 -7.39 8.73 -15.91
C THR A 104 -6.61 7.95 -14.88
N ILE A 105 -5.69 8.63 -14.19
CA ILE A 105 -4.85 8.05 -13.13
C ILE A 105 -5.28 8.68 -11.81
N SER A 106 -5.82 7.87 -10.90
CA SER A 106 -6.40 8.31 -9.64
C SER A 106 -5.74 7.63 -8.46
N LEU A 107 -5.10 8.41 -7.60
CA LEU A 107 -4.62 7.96 -6.30
C LEU A 107 -5.79 7.95 -5.30
N LYS A 108 -6.26 6.75 -4.98
CA LYS A 108 -7.32 6.50 -3.99
C LYS A 108 -6.66 6.30 -2.64
N ARG A 109 -6.88 7.24 -1.71
CA ARG A 109 -6.38 7.18 -0.34
C ARG A 109 -7.40 7.81 0.63
N PRO A 110 -7.39 7.45 1.93
CA PRO A 110 -8.32 7.96 2.94
C PRO A 110 -8.55 9.48 2.93
N LEU A 111 -7.49 10.25 2.72
CA LEU A 111 -7.50 11.72 2.77
C LEU A 111 -6.76 12.30 1.56
N LEU A 112 -7.33 13.33 0.93
CA LEU A 112 -6.72 14.09 -0.17
C LEU A 112 -6.33 13.22 -1.38
N GLY A 113 -7.29 12.48 -1.95
CA GLY A 113 -7.10 11.81 -3.23
C GLY A 113 -6.65 12.78 -4.32
N LYS A 114 -5.86 12.30 -5.28
CA LYS A 114 -5.45 13.07 -6.45
C LYS A 114 -5.87 12.32 -7.70
N SER A 115 -6.36 13.03 -8.71
CA SER A 115 -6.68 12.45 -10.00
C SER A 115 -6.08 13.33 -11.09
N ILE A 116 -5.52 12.69 -12.10
CA ILE A 116 -4.99 13.33 -13.30
C ILE A 116 -5.70 12.66 -14.46
N ARG A 117 -6.26 13.46 -15.36
CA ARG A 117 -6.86 12.99 -16.62
C ARG A 117 -6.04 13.54 -17.77
N ARG A 118 -5.60 12.64 -18.65
CA ARG A 118 -4.81 12.93 -19.85
C ARG A 118 -5.46 12.30 -21.06
N THR A 119 -5.10 12.77 -22.25
CA THR A 119 -5.59 12.20 -23.51
C THR A 119 -4.64 11.11 -23.99
N LYS A 120 -5.15 10.05 -24.63
CA LYS A 120 -4.31 9.00 -25.24
C LYS A 120 -3.27 9.55 -26.21
N LYS A 121 -3.61 10.62 -26.94
CA LYS A 121 -2.71 11.32 -27.87
C LYS A 121 -1.48 11.95 -27.20
N GLU A 122 -1.56 12.23 -25.90
CA GLU A 122 -0.45 12.78 -25.13
C GLU A 122 0.51 11.70 -24.63
N LEU A 123 0.08 10.42 -24.66
CA LEU A 123 0.93 9.30 -24.29
C LEU A 123 1.99 9.10 -25.37
N LYS A 124 3.25 9.34 -25.01
CA LYS A 124 4.39 9.16 -25.91
C LYS A 124 4.90 7.73 -25.87
N ASP A 125 4.94 7.15 -24.68
CA ASP A 125 5.53 5.83 -24.46
C ASP A 125 4.89 5.12 -23.25
N LEU A 126 4.84 3.79 -23.33
CA LEU A 126 4.50 2.89 -22.23
C LEU A 126 5.64 1.89 -22.11
N ARG A 127 6.39 1.95 -21.01
CA ARG A 127 7.61 1.17 -20.85
C ARG A 127 7.78 0.63 -19.44
N ILE A 128 8.67 -0.34 -19.30
CA ILE A 128 9.08 -0.89 -18.00
C ILE A 128 10.46 -0.33 -17.66
N ASP A 129 10.55 0.42 -16.55
CA ASP A 129 11.80 0.89 -15.98
C ASP A 129 12.26 -0.13 -14.91
N TYR A 130 13.51 -0.63 -15.02
CA TYR A 130 14.08 -1.56 -14.05
C TYR A 130 14.85 -0.80 -12.95
N LYS A 131 14.59 -1.15 -11.69
CA LYS A 131 15.29 -0.60 -10.51
C LYS A 131 15.80 -1.73 -9.64
N ARG A 132 17.10 -1.68 -9.34
CA ARG A 132 17.75 -2.59 -8.39
C ARG A 132 18.19 -1.81 -7.16
N PHE A 133 17.79 -2.30 -5.99
CA PHE A 133 18.23 -1.75 -4.71
C PHE A 133 19.22 -2.71 -4.07
N GLU A 134 20.47 -2.26 -3.98
CA GLU A 134 21.50 -2.96 -3.25
C GLU A 134 21.58 -2.47 -1.80
N PRO A 135 21.95 -3.35 -0.86
CA PRO A 135 22.16 -2.96 0.53
C PRO A 135 23.37 -2.03 0.66
N GLU A 136 23.21 -0.92 1.36
CA GLU A 136 24.25 0.11 1.47
C GLU A 136 25.43 -0.30 2.37
N ASN A 137 25.22 -1.22 3.33
CA ASN A 137 26.25 -1.68 4.26
C ASN A 137 26.06 -3.17 4.62
N PRO A 138 26.70 -4.10 3.89
CA PRO A 138 26.57 -5.54 4.13
C PRO A 138 27.11 -5.98 5.49
N ASP A 139 28.15 -5.33 6.01
CA ASP A 139 28.76 -5.67 7.30
C ASP A 139 27.82 -5.38 8.48
N ALA A 140 27.13 -4.24 8.44
CA ALA A 140 26.13 -3.87 9.43
C ALA A 140 24.92 -4.81 9.40
N ILE A 141 24.54 -5.29 8.21
CA ILE A 141 23.46 -6.27 8.03
C ILE A 141 23.82 -7.59 8.71
N ALA A 142 25.00 -8.14 8.40
CA ALA A 142 25.46 -9.40 8.97
C ALA A 142 25.54 -9.33 10.51
N PHE A 143 25.91 -8.17 11.06
CA PHE A 143 25.91 -7.94 12.50
C PHE A 143 24.51 -7.99 13.11
N VAL A 144 23.53 -7.30 12.51
CA VAL A 144 22.15 -7.29 12.98
C VAL A 144 21.48 -8.65 12.82
N GLU A 145 21.72 -9.37 11.72
CA GLU A 145 21.25 -10.74 11.52
C GLU A 145 21.78 -11.69 12.60
N LYS A 146 23.06 -11.55 12.95
CA LYS A 146 23.68 -12.34 14.01
C LYS A 146 23.03 -12.08 15.37
N ILE A 147 22.72 -10.82 15.70
CA ILE A 147 21.99 -10.47 16.93
C ILE A 147 20.58 -11.05 16.90
N ALA A 148 19.84 -10.86 15.80
CA ALA A 148 18.49 -11.36 15.66
C ALA A 148 18.44 -12.89 15.86
N ALA A 149 19.37 -13.62 15.23
CA ALA A 149 19.50 -15.07 15.37
C ALA A 149 19.80 -15.50 16.81
N GLN A 150 20.65 -14.76 17.54
CA GLN A 150 20.92 -15.00 18.96
C GLN A 150 19.69 -14.86 19.84
N HIS A 151 18.72 -14.02 19.44
CA HIS A 151 17.45 -13.84 20.15
C HIS A 151 16.31 -14.72 19.60
N GLY A 152 16.61 -15.69 18.74
CA GLY A 152 15.61 -16.59 18.16
C GLY A 152 14.66 -15.91 17.18
N THR A 153 15.07 -14.77 16.62
CA THR A 153 14.30 -13.98 15.65
C THR A 153 14.99 -14.01 14.29
N VAL A 154 14.19 -14.04 13.22
CA VAL A 154 14.68 -13.91 11.84
C VAL A 154 13.99 -12.69 11.25
N ILE A 155 14.75 -11.79 10.61
CA ILE A 155 14.21 -10.61 9.92
C ILE A 155 14.12 -10.95 8.42
N PRO A 156 12.94 -11.32 7.89
CA PRO A 156 12.83 -11.81 6.52
C PRO A 156 13.13 -10.70 5.50
N GLY A 157 14.00 -10.97 4.53
CA GLY A 157 14.31 -10.03 3.45
C GLY A 157 15.18 -8.84 3.87
N PHE A 158 15.84 -8.91 5.02
CA PHE A 158 16.79 -7.90 5.47
C PHE A 158 18.15 -8.10 4.77
N GLY A 159 18.65 -7.08 4.09
CA GLY A 159 19.92 -7.16 3.36
C GLY A 159 19.89 -7.90 2.02
N GLU A 160 18.71 -8.32 1.56
CA GLU A 160 18.54 -8.89 0.22
C GLU A 160 18.51 -7.78 -0.85
N VAL A 161 19.09 -8.07 -2.01
CA VAL A 161 18.94 -7.24 -3.21
C VAL A 161 17.49 -7.33 -3.67
N LYS A 162 16.84 -6.19 -3.84
CA LYS A 162 15.47 -6.13 -4.35
C LYS A 162 15.47 -5.58 -5.76
N GLU A 163 14.84 -6.31 -6.66
CA GLU A 163 14.63 -5.93 -8.05
C GLU A 163 13.17 -5.55 -8.26
N PHE A 164 12.94 -4.43 -8.94
CA PHE A 164 11.62 -3.93 -9.24
C PHE A 164 11.50 -3.54 -10.71
N TYR A 165 10.37 -3.89 -11.29
CA TYR A 165 9.96 -3.59 -12.65
C TYR A 165 8.79 -2.62 -12.57
N ASP A 166 9.06 -1.35 -12.85
CA ASP A 166 8.11 -0.25 -12.80
C ASP A 166 7.46 -0.05 -14.17
N LEU A 167 6.15 -0.26 -14.28
CA LEU A 167 5.39 0.11 -15.46
C LEU A 167 5.12 1.61 -15.45
N VAL A 168 5.62 2.33 -16.45
CA VAL A 168 5.60 3.80 -16.52
C VAL A 168 4.85 4.28 -17.76
N LEU A 169 3.88 5.17 -17.55
CA LEU A 169 3.25 5.98 -18.59
C LEU A 169 4.05 7.27 -18.77
N ASP A 170 4.59 7.50 -19.96
CA ASP A 170 5.37 8.69 -20.32
C ASP A 170 4.51 9.63 -21.19
N PHE A 171 4.10 10.76 -20.63
CA PHE A 171 3.37 11.82 -21.35
C PHE A 171 4.31 12.91 -21.89
N GLY A 172 5.63 12.74 -21.73
CA GLY A 172 6.67 13.68 -22.15
C GLY A 172 6.92 14.83 -21.18
N ASP A 173 5.89 15.48 -20.66
CA ASP A 173 6.00 16.47 -19.58
C ASP A 173 6.10 15.80 -18.20
N GLN A 174 5.48 14.62 -18.07
CA GLN A 174 5.38 13.87 -16.83
C GLN A 174 5.49 12.36 -17.06
N LYS A 175 6.20 11.68 -16.16
CA LYS A 175 6.29 10.22 -16.10
C LYS A 175 5.54 9.72 -14.87
N ILE A 176 4.66 8.75 -15.05
CA ILE A 176 3.81 8.24 -13.97
C ILE A 176 3.96 6.72 -13.91
N THR A 177 4.52 6.22 -12.81
CA THR A 177 4.55 4.79 -12.49
C THR A 177 3.15 4.34 -12.10
N VAL A 178 2.60 3.36 -12.84
CA VAL A 178 1.25 2.84 -12.63
C VAL A 178 1.20 1.47 -11.97
N LEU A 179 2.32 0.73 -12.02
CA LEU A 179 2.51 -0.56 -11.35
C LEU A 179 4.00 -0.74 -11.04
N THR A 180 4.30 -1.36 -9.92
CA THR A 180 5.62 -1.87 -9.55
C THR A 180 5.47 -3.36 -9.25
N SER A 181 6.18 -4.22 -9.98
CA SER A 181 6.24 -5.66 -9.72
C SER A 181 7.66 -6.11 -9.38
N GLU A 182 7.79 -7.17 -8.59
CA GLU A 182 9.08 -7.85 -8.34
C GLU A 182 9.36 -8.92 -9.40
N ASP A 183 8.36 -9.26 -10.21
CA ASP A 183 8.46 -10.21 -11.31
C ASP A 183 8.38 -9.48 -12.66
N LYS A 184 9.36 -9.75 -13.52
CA LYS A 184 9.46 -9.18 -14.86
C LYS A 184 8.32 -9.65 -15.75
N GLU A 185 8.00 -10.94 -15.74
CA GLU A 185 7.01 -11.54 -16.63
C GLU A 185 5.61 -11.00 -16.32
N ASP A 186 5.32 -10.82 -15.03
CA ASP A 186 4.09 -10.20 -14.55
C ASP A 186 3.94 -8.74 -15.03
N ALA A 187 5.01 -7.93 -14.93
CA ALA A 187 5.00 -6.56 -15.44
C ALA A 187 4.83 -6.49 -16.96
N GLU A 188 5.49 -7.38 -17.71
CA GLU A 188 5.37 -7.50 -19.17
C GLU A 188 3.95 -7.90 -19.59
N ASN A 189 3.34 -8.85 -18.89
CA ASN A 189 1.96 -9.28 -19.14
C ASN A 189 0.95 -8.16 -18.95
N VAL A 190 1.10 -7.35 -17.89
CA VAL A 190 0.23 -6.18 -17.66
C VAL A 190 0.48 -5.09 -18.72
N MET A 191 1.75 -4.84 -19.06
CA MET A 191 2.12 -3.89 -20.12
C MET A 191 1.48 -4.27 -21.46
N GLN A 192 1.57 -5.55 -21.85
CA GLN A 192 1.03 -6.03 -23.12
C GLN A 192 -0.48 -5.84 -23.19
N LYS A 193 -1.22 -6.20 -22.14
CA LYS A 193 -2.68 -6.00 -22.07
C LYS A 193 -3.08 -4.53 -22.18
N LEU A 194 -2.30 -3.62 -21.60
CA LEU A 194 -2.53 -2.18 -21.73
C LEU A 194 -2.19 -1.68 -23.14
N MET A 195 -1.08 -2.13 -23.74
CA MET A 195 -0.71 -1.77 -25.11
C MET A 195 -1.76 -2.23 -26.11
N ASP A 196 -2.25 -3.46 -26.00
CA ASP A 196 -3.27 -4.03 -26.89
C ASP A 196 -4.58 -3.25 -26.84
N TYR A 197 -4.86 -2.58 -25.72
CA TYR A 197 -6.05 -1.74 -25.54
C TYR A 197 -5.85 -0.27 -25.95
N ILE A 198 -4.60 0.20 -25.97
CA ILE A 198 -4.26 1.58 -26.36
C ILE A 198 -4.15 1.71 -27.89
N LYS A 199 -3.70 0.65 -28.58
CA LYS A 199 -3.65 0.57 -30.05
C LYS A 199 -5.04 0.54 -30.67
#